data_AF-A0A9X1P301-F1
#
_entry.id   AF-A0A9X1P301-F1
#
_cell.length_a   1.000
_cell.length_b   1.000
_cell.length_c   1.000
_cell.angle_alpha   90.00
_cell.angle_beta   90.00
_cell.angle_gamma   90.00
#
_symmetry.space_group_name_H-M   'P 1'
#
loop_
_entity.id
_entity.type
_entity.pdbx_description
1 polymer ?
#
loop_
_entity_poly.entity_id
_entity_poly.type
_entity_poly.pdbx_seq_one_letter_code
_entity_poly.pdbx_strand_id
1 'polypeptide(L)'
;MKLEEWHLKDCDGVEERQISAEYLPVLEAHRQNDEPDRIERLRRSYFLAQTLFLHVEGRRLPPRIIVAMHDHKGQLAITYVDREWLDFLEPFFKLAWRAEGEPSENVVSTVMQ
;
A
#
# COMPACT_ATOMS: atom_id res chain seq x y z
N MET A 1 -9.55 29.83 32.64
CA MET A 1 -9.67 29.39 31.22
C MET A 1 -9.50 27.88 31.23
N LYS A 2 -10.57 27.14 30.94
CA LYS A 2 -10.66 25.68 31.13
C LYS A 2 -10.08 24.96 29.91
N LEU A 3 -9.18 24.00 30.14
CA LEU A 3 -8.75 23.01 29.14
C LEU A 3 -9.90 22.00 29.01
N GLU A 4 -10.71 22.15 27.97
CA GLU A 4 -11.75 21.18 27.64
C GLU A 4 -11.08 19.93 27.06
N GLU A 5 -11.24 18.84 27.80
CA GLU A 5 -10.92 17.48 27.39
C GLU A 5 -11.52 17.21 26.01
N TRP A 6 -10.65 17.10 25.00
CA TRP A 6 -11.02 16.53 23.71
C TRP A 6 -11.27 15.03 23.92
N HIS A 7 -12.50 14.74 24.33
CA HIS A 7 -13.08 13.42 24.17
C HIS A 7 -13.21 13.13 22.67
N LEU A 8 -12.21 12.44 22.11
CA LEU A 8 -12.35 11.65 20.90
C LEU A 8 -13.39 10.56 21.18
N LYS A 9 -14.66 10.94 21.01
CA LYS A 9 -15.81 10.06 20.99
C LYS A 9 -15.70 9.17 19.76
N ASP A 10 -15.32 7.91 19.96
CA ASP A 10 -15.91 6.65 19.45
C ASP A 10 -16.58 6.59 18.05
N CYS A 11 -16.29 7.47 17.09
CA CYS A 11 -16.91 7.47 15.76
C CYS A 11 -15.95 7.59 14.57
N ASP A 12 -14.63 7.80 14.76
CA ASP A 12 -13.72 8.06 13.62
C ASP A 12 -13.30 6.81 12.83
N GLY A 13 -13.46 5.61 13.40
CA GLY A 13 -12.95 4.38 12.80
C GLY A 13 -13.75 3.85 11.59
N VAL A 14 -14.99 4.27 11.38
CA VAL A 14 -15.85 3.74 10.30
C VAL A 14 -15.73 4.58 9.03
N GLU A 15 -15.70 5.90 9.15
CA GLU A 15 -15.52 6.81 8.01
C GLU A 15 -14.09 6.72 7.45
N GLU A 16 -13.06 6.64 8.30
CA GLU A 16 -11.70 6.36 7.82
C GLU A 16 -11.61 5.01 7.11
N ARG A 17 -12.30 3.95 7.58
CA ARG A 17 -12.30 2.63 6.92
C ARG A 17 -13.04 2.64 5.59
N GLN A 18 -14.15 3.39 5.46
CA GLN A 18 -14.88 3.52 4.20
C GLN A 18 -14.11 4.38 3.18
N ILE A 19 -13.51 5.48 3.61
CA ILE A 19 -12.62 6.30 2.77
C ILE A 19 -11.32 5.54 2.45
N SER A 20 -10.86 4.61 3.29
CA SER A 20 -9.74 3.73 2.94
C SER A 20 -10.15 2.72 1.87
N ALA A 21 -11.35 2.15 1.96
CA ALA A 21 -11.82 1.10 1.05
C ALA A 21 -11.99 1.59 -0.41
N GLU A 22 -12.26 2.88 -0.65
CA GLU A 22 -12.41 3.43 -2.00
C GLU A 22 -11.10 3.79 -2.71
N TYR A 23 -9.97 3.78 -1.98
CA TYR A 23 -8.69 4.35 -2.41
C TYR A 23 -7.51 3.39 -2.25
N LEU A 24 -7.66 2.32 -1.47
CA LEU A 24 -6.65 1.28 -1.31
C LEU A 24 -6.68 0.27 -2.47
N PRO A 25 -5.51 -0.25 -2.89
CA PRO A 25 -5.47 -1.38 -3.79
C PRO A 25 -6.13 -2.60 -3.14
N VAL A 26 -6.67 -3.50 -3.96
CA VAL A 26 -7.10 -4.82 -3.50
C VAL A 26 -5.87 -5.56 -2.97
N LEU A 27 -5.91 -6.01 -1.72
CA LEU A 27 -4.81 -6.73 -1.08
C LEU A 27 -5.15 -8.21 -0.95
N GLU A 28 -4.30 -9.06 -1.52
CA GLU A 28 -4.45 -10.51 -1.45
C GLU A 28 -3.17 -11.15 -0.91
N ALA A 29 -3.29 -12.21 -0.13
CA ALA A 29 -2.14 -13.00 0.31
C ALA A 29 -2.43 -14.49 0.12
N HIS A 30 -1.43 -15.27 -0.28
CA HIS A 30 -1.63 -16.70 -0.45
C HIS A 30 -1.92 -17.39 0.91
N ARG A 31 -3.07 -18.06 0.99
CA ARG A 31 -3.55 -18.85 2.14
C ARG A 31 -2.59 -19.97 2.57
N GLN A 32 -1.75 -19.69 3.56
CA GLN A 32 -1.20 -20.67 4.49
C GLN A 32 -0.91 -19.95 5.80
N ASN A 33 -1.74 -20.14 6.83
CA ASN A 33 -1.60 -19.78 8.27
C ASN A 33 -1.15 -18.36 8.71
N ASP A 34 -0.44 -17.60 7.87
CA ASP A 34 0.19 -16.30 8.11
C ASP A 34 -0.48 -15.18 7.28
N GLU A 35 -1.71 -15.41 6.81
CA GLU A 35 -2.45 -14.49 5.94
C GLU A 35 -2.60 -13.07 6.54
N PRO A 36 -2.92 -12.89 7.84
CA PRO A 36 -3.02 -11.55 8.43
C PRO A 36 -1.70 -10.77 8.39
N ASP A 37 -0.57 -11.43 8.70
CA ASP A 37 0.75 -10.78 8.74
C ASP A 37 1.21 -10.38 7.34
N ARG A 38 0.89 -11.20 6.32
CA ARG A 38 1.19 -10.90 4.92
C ARG A 38 0.35 -9.74 4.38
N ILE A 39 -0.94 -9.70 4.70
CA ILE A 39 -1.78 -8.55 4.34
C ILE A 39 -1.27 -7.26 5.01
N GLU A 40 -0.84 -7.34 6.27
CA GLU A 40 -0.28 -6.19 6.95
C GLU A 40 1.05 -5.75 6.34
N ARG A 41 1.91 -6.69 5.92
CA ARG A 41 3.13 -6.39 5.14
C ARG A 41 2.81 -5.66 3.84
N LEU A 42 1.78 -6.08 3.11
CA LEU A 42 1.35 -5.38 1.90
C LEU A 42 0.90 -3.94 2.18
N ARG A 43 0.17 -3.71 3.28
CA ARG A 43 -0.23 -2.35 3.72
C ARG A 43 0.97 -1.48 4.04
N ARG A 44 1.92 -2.00 4.83
CA ARG A 44 3.16 -1.27 5.17
C ARG A 44 3.98 -0.96 3.92
N SER A 45 4.11 -1.92 3.00
CA SER A 45 4.80 -1.72 1.73
C SER A 45 4.14 -0.62 0.89
N TYR A 46 2.81 -0.63 0.80
CA TYR A 46 2.04 0.41 0.08
C TYR A 46 2.22 1.79 0.71
N PHE A 47 2.11 1.89 2.04
CA PHE A 47 2.30 3.14 2.77
C PHE A 47 3.71 3.69 2.62
N LEU A 48 4.73 2.83 2.71
CA LEU A 48 6.11 3.22 2.57
C LEU A 48 6.41 3.69 1.14
N ALA A 49 5.93 2.96 0.12
CA ALA A 49 6.09 3.38 -1.27
C ALA A 49 5.43 4.75 -1.54
N GLN A 50 4.22 4.99 -1.03
CA GLN A 50 3.58 6.31 -1.12
C GLN A 50 4.35 7.41 -0.38
N THR A 51 4.92 7.07 0.79
CA THR A 51 5.73 8.02 1.56
C THR A 51 6.99 8.39 0.79
N LEU A 52 7.70 7.40 0.22
CA LEU A 52 8.88 7.63 -0.60
C LEU A 52 8.55 8.48 -1.83
N PHE A 53 7.46 8.16 -2.53
CA PHE A 53 6.95 8.95 -3.65
C PHE A 53 6.72 10.41 -3.25
N LEU A 54 6.01 10.64 -2.13
CA LEU A 54 5.72 11.99 -1.64
C LEU A 54 7.01 12.78 -1.36
N HIS A 55 8.02 12.14 -0.80
CA HIS A 55 9.29 12.80 -0.50
C HIS A 55 10.08 13.16 -1.76
N VAL A 56 10.05 12.32 -2.80
CA VAL A 56 10.80 12.54 -4.05
C VAL A 56 10.05 13.51 -4.98
N GLU A 57 8.75 13.30 -5.15
CA GLU A 57 7.93 14.03 -6.13
C GLU A 57 7.24 15.26 -5.55
N GLY A 58 7.26 15.45 -4.23
CA GLY A 58 6.61 16.57 -3.55
C GLY A 58 5.09 16.59 -3.69
N ARG A 59 4.48 15.50 -4.16
CA ARG A 59 3.03 15.37 -4.36
C ARG A 59 2.53 14.00 -3.91
N ARG A 60 1.24 13.91 -3.59
CA ARG A 60 0.59 12.63 -3.25
C ARG A 60 0.39 11.79 -4.50
N LEU A 61 0.48 10.48 -4.34
CA LEU A 61 0.12 9.53 -5.39
C LEU A 61 -1.36 9.72 -5.75
N PRO A 62 -1.72 9.80 -7.04
CA PRO A 62 -3.13 9.84 -7.42
C PRO A 62 -3.86 8.57 -6.96
N PRO A 63 -5.17 8.66 -6.67
CA PRO A 63 -5.94 7.50 -6.24
C PRO A 63 -6.06 6.48 -7.38
N ARG A 64 -6.20 5.19 -7.03
CA ARG A 64 -6.50 4.07 -7.96
C ARG A 64 -5.45 3.80 -9.04
N ILE A 65 -4.26 4.37 -8.92
CA ILE A 65 -3.12 4.05 -9.79
C ILE A 65 -2.64 2.61 -9.57
N ILE A 66 -2.72 2.14 -8.33
CA ILE A 66 -2.45 0.75 -7.95
C ILE A 66 -3.78 0.08 -7.69
N VAL A 67 -4.03 -0.98 -8.44
CA VAL A 67 -5.32 -1.67 -8.50
C VAL A 67 -5.33 -2.84 -7.54
N ALA A 68 -4.24 -3.60 -7.52
CA ALA A 68 -4.08 -4.75 -6.65
C ALA A 68 -2.62 -4.94 -6.23
N MET A 69 -2.43 -5.50 -5.04
CA MET A 69 -1.16 -6.01 -4.55
C MET A 69 -1.36 -7.42 -3.99
N HIS A 70 -0.49 -8.34 -4.33
CA HIS A 70 -0.56 -9.72 -3.88
C HIS A 70 0.79 -10.21 -3.34
N ASP A 71 0.75 -10.85 -2.17
CA ASP A 71 1.90 -11.52 -1.57
C ASP A 71 1.81 -13.03 -1.81
N HIS A 72 2.63 -13.52 -2.74
CA HIS A 72 2.75 -14.94 -3.04
C HIS A 72 4.11 -15.47 -2.60
N LYS A 73 4.16 -16.13 -1.43
CA LYS A 73 5.38 -16.80 -0.95
C LYS A 73 6.63 -15.88 -0.91
N GLY A 74 6.46 -14.60 -0.52
CA GLY A 74 7.56 -13.63 -0.48
C GLY A 74 7.77 -12.86 -1.78
N GLN A 75 6.91 -13.09 -2.77
CA GLN A 75 6.84 -12.33 -4.01
C GLN A 75 5.73 -11.29 -3.92
N LEU A 76 6.08 -10.02 -4.16
CA LEU A 76 5.13 -8.92 -4.26
C LEU A 76 4.71 -8.75 -5.73
N ALA A 77 3.49 -9.12 -6.05
CA ALA A 77 2.87 -8.81 -7.33
C ALA A 77 2.06 -7.52 -7.23
N ILE A 78 2.23 -6.59 -8.18
CA ILE A 78 1.53 -5.29 -8.20
C ILE A 78 0.87 -5.08 -9.55
N THR A 79 -0.41 -4.72 -9.53
CA THR A 79 -1.17 -4.36 -10.74
C THR A 79 -1.38 -2.86 -10.78
N TYR A 80 -0.90 -2.22 -11.85
CA TYR A 80 -1.04 -0.79 -12.11
C TYR A 80 -2.16 -0.51 -13.11
N VAL A 81 -2.70 0.71 -13.08
CA VAL A 81 -3.72 1.17 -14.04
C VAL A 81 -3.17 1.32 -15.46
N ASP A 82 -1.93 1.80 -15.60
CA ASP A 82 -1.25 1.93 -16.88
C ASP A 82 0.28 1.72 -16.71
N ARG A 83 0.98 1.74 -17.85
CA ARG A 83 2.42 1.48 -17.91
C ARG A 83 3.27 2.66 -17.40
N GLU A 84 2.80 3.90 -17.57
CA GLU A 84 3.55 5.07 -17.11
C GLU A 84 3.74 5.01 -15.59
N TRP A 85 2.68 4.67 -14.86
CA TRP A 85 2.75 4.51 -13.41
C TRP A 85 3.55 3.30 -12.97
N LEU A 86 3.55 2.20 -13.72
CA LEU A 86 4.42 1.06 -13.45
C LEU A 86 5.88 1.51 -13.48
N ASP A 87 6.32 2.08 -14.61
CA ASP A 87 7.72 2.47 -14.82
C ASP A 87 8.16 3.49 -13.76
N PHE A 88 7.25 4.35 -13.32
CA PHE A 88 7.52 5.38 -12.33
C PHE A 88 7.53 4.88 -10.88
N LEU A 89 6.64 3.96 -10.52
CA LEU A 89 6.43 3.56 -9.13
C LEU A 89 7.19 2.30 -8.73
N GLU A 90 7.53 1.43 -9.67
CA GLU A 90 8.22 0.17 -9.41
C GLU A 90 9.47 0.35 -8.53
N PRO A 91 10.34 1.38 -8.72
CA PRO A 91 11.50 1.58 -7.86
C PRO A 91 11.15 1.81 -6.39
N PHE A 92 10.06 2.55 -6.10
CA PHE A 92 9.62 2.80 -4.72
C PHE A 92 9.10 1.52 -4.06
N PHE A 93 8.42 0.66 -4.81
CA PHE A 93 7.98 -0.64 -4.31
C PHE A 93 9.13 -1.61 -4.10
N LYS A 94 10.15 -1.61 -4.97
CA LYS A 94 11.38 -2.39 -4.74
C LYS A 94 12.08 -1.98 -3.44
N LEU A 95 12.14 -0.68 -3.15
CA LEU A 95 12.68 -0.18 -1.88
C LEU A 95 11.81 -0.55 -0.68
N ALA A 96 10.49 -0.40 -0.81
CA ALA A 96 9.56 -0.73 0.26
C ALA A 96 9.58 -2.23 0.60
N TRP A 97 9.59 -3.10 -0.41
CA TRP A 97 9.67 -4.55 -0.23
C TRP A 97 10.98 -4.98 0.44
N ARG A 98 12.09 -4.33 0.06
CA ARG A 98 13.38 -4.54 0.71
C ARG A 98 13.38 -4.14 2.19
N ALA A 99 12.66 -3.08 2.56
CA ALA A 99 12.52 -2.67 3.95
C ALA A 99 11.74 -3.68 4.81
N GLU A 100 10.85 -4.46 4.19
CA GLU A 100 10.15 -5.60 4.82
C GLU A 100 11.03 -6.86 4.93
N GLY A 101 12.31 -6.79 4.53
CA GLY A 101 13.26 -7.90 4.59
C GLY A 101 13.20 -8.86 3.40
N GLU A 102 12.44 -8.52 2.36
CA GLU A 102 12.28 -9.37 1.17
C GLU A 102 13.18 -8.89 0.01
N PRO A 103 13.62 -9.78 -0.90
CA PRO A 103 14.46 -9.39 -2.05
C PRO A 103 13.72 -8.50 -3.06
N SER A 104 14.40 -7.48 -3.59
CA SER A 104 13.80 -6.54 -4.56
C SER A 104 13.44 -7.18 -5.89
N GLU A 105 14.17 -8.23 -6.30
CA GLU A 105 13.90 -9.04 -7.49
C GLU A 105 12.58 -9.81 -7.40
N ASN A 106 12.00 -9.94 -6.20
CA ASN A 106 10.70 -10.57 -5.98
C ASN A 106 9.52 -9.60 -6.18
N VAL A 107 9.77 -8.36 -6.61
CA VAL A 107 8.71 -7.45 -7.04
C VAL A 107 8.41 -7.71 -8.51
N VAL A 108 7.16 -8.09 -8.79
CA VAL A 108 6.67 -8.34 -10.15
C VAL A 108 5.49 -7.41 -10.44
N SER A 109 5.54 -6.75 -11.58
CA SER A 109 4.60 -5.71 -11.94
C SER A 109 3.83 -6.06 -13.21
N THR A 110 2.54 -5.74 -13.22
CA THR A 110 1.66 -5.89 -14.39
C THR A 110 0.76 -4.68 -14.53
N VAL A 111 0.20 -4.47 -15.72
CA VAL A 111 -0.77 -3.42 -16.00
C VAL A 111 -2.14 -4.07 -16.22
N MET A 112 -3.24 -3.40 -15.88
CA MET A 112 -4.58 -3.86 -16.23
C MET A 112 -4.71 -4.06 -17.76
N GLN A 113 -5.33 -5.18 -18.16
CA GLN A 113 -5.64 -5.49 -19.55
C GLN A 113 -7.01 -4.98 -19.95
#